data_AF-A0AAV7PC47-F1
#
_entry.id   AF-A0AAV7PC47-F1
#
_cell.length_a   1.000
_cell.length_b   1.000
_cell.length_c   1.000
_cell.angle_alpha   90.00
_cell.angle_beta   90.00
_cell.angle_gamma   90.00
#
_symmetry.space_group_name_H-M   'P 1'
#
loop_
_entity.id
_entity.type
_entity.pdbx_description
1 polymer ?
#
loop_
_entity_poly.entity_id
_entity_poly.type
_entity_poly.pdbx_seq_one_letter_code
_entity_poly.pdbx_strand_id
1 'polypeptide(L)'
;MAVQTTPPYPASLPADSHSMEVADRILQEIATVGRRLEATDSKISDLTVASTSIRADIAGFRETVTDLDQRLTTVEDQVVALPNHEAELRSLRAKVIDLEDRSRRDNIRLFGIAECKEGSDNETFLKNLLPELTGLDFSPPLEFQRVHRIGPLHNVTSDKPRPIIAYFLRHEQVRQTISAAKSQGTFLSSGS
;
A
#
# COMPACT_ATOMS: atom_id res chain seq x y z
N MET A 1 -97.99 -18.85 -61.30
CA MET A 1 -97.38 -18.42 -60.02
C MET A 1 -97.37 -19.65 -59.12
N ALA A 2 -96.22 -20.28 -58.94
CA ALA A 2 -95.36 -20.09 -57.77
C ALA A 2 -96.07 -20.46 -56.45
N VAL A 3 -95.78 -21.64 -55.93
CA VAL A 3 -95.36 -21.82 -54.53
C VAL A 3 -94.37 -22.99 -54.48
N GLN A 4 -93.19 -22.66 -53.96
CA GLN A 4 -92.11 -23.54 -53.58
C GLN A 4 -92.44 -24.09 -52.18
N THR A 5 -92.41 -25.41 -51.98
CA THR A 5 -92.32 -26.01 -50.64
C THR A 5 -91.26 -27.12 -50.68
N THR A 6 -90.32 -27.01 -49.76
CA THR A 6 -89.09 -27.79 -49.63
C THR A 6 -89.36 -29.19 -49.06
N PRO A 7 -88.46 -30.17 -49.29
CA PRO A 7 -88.57 -31.50 -48.68
C PRO A 7 -88.24 -31.43 -47.17
N PRO A 8 -89.03 -32.07 -46.27
CA PRO A 8 -88.64 -32.18 -44.87
C PRO A 8 -87.54 -33.24 -44.72
N TYR A 9 -86.40 -32.75 -44.25
CA TYR A 9 -85.22 -33.41 -43.66
C TYR A 9 -85.33 -34.94 -43.41
N PRO A 10 -84.41 -35.77 -43.94
CA PRO A 10 -84.37 -37.19 -43.59
C PRO A 10 -84.07 -37.33 -42.09
N ALA A 11 -84.88 -38.15 -41.42
CA ALA A 11 -84.66 -38.52 -40.03
C ALA A 11 -83.22 -39.00 -39.81
N SER A 12 -82.54 -38.41 -38.84
CA SER A 12 -81.21 -38.81 -38.41
C SER A 12 -81.19 -40.30 -38.07
N LEU A 13 -80.39 -41.06 -38.83
CA LEU A 13 -80.08 -42.46 -38.53
C LEU A 13 -79.53 -42.57 -37.10
N PRO A 14 -79.94 -43.58 -36.31
CA PRO A 14 -79.32 -43.81 -35.00
C PRO A 14 -77.84 -44.12 -35.21
N ALA A 15 -76.95 -43.35 -34.61
CA ALA A 15 -75.52 -43.60 -34.68
C ALA A 15 -75.20 -44.95 -34.03
N ASP A 16 -74.47 -45.81 -34.75
CA ASP A 16 -74.02 -47.11 -34.25
C ASP A 16 -73.19 -46.95 -32.95
N SER A 17 -73.49 -47.73 -31.91
CA SER A 17 -72.86 -47.61 -30.58
C SER A 17 -71.32 -47.71 -30.60
N HIS A 18 -70.77 -48.49 -31.53
CA HIS A 18 -69.33 -48.62 -31.72
C HIS A 18 -68.68 -47.33 -32.26
N SER A 19 -69.38 -46.58 -33.11
CA SER A 19 -68.92 -45.28 -33.64
C SER A 19 -68.85 -44.23 -32.53
N MET A 20 -69.80 -44.26 -31.59
CA MET A 20 -69.83 -43.36 -30.44
C MET A 20 -68.69 -43.65 -29.44
N GLU A 21 -68.35 -44.92 -29.22
CA GLU A 21 -67.24 -45.34 -28.35
C GLU A 21 -65.87 -44.93 -28.92
N VAL A 22 -65.67 -45.06 -30.24
CA VAL A 22 -64.44 -44.62 -30.91
C VAL A 22 -64.27 -43.10 -30.82
N ALA A 23 -65.36 -42.34 -31.00
CA ALA A 23 -65.34 -40.89 -30.86
C ALA A 23 -64.97 -40.45 -29.44
N ASP A 24 -65.50 -41.11 -28.41
CA ASP A 24 -65.20 -40.80 -27.00
C ASP A 24 -63.72 -41.08 -26.67
N ARG A 25 -63.17 -42.19 -27.17
CA ARG A 25 -61.74 -42.51 -27.03
C ARG A 25 -60.85 -41.46 -27.68
N ILE A 26 -61.19 -41.00 -28.88
CA ILE A 26 -60.45 -39.93 -29.57
C ILE A 26 -60.50 -38.63 -28.76
N LEU A 27 -61.67 -38.26 -28.24
CA LEU A 27 -61.83 -37.06 -27.40
C LEU A 27 -60.98 -37.16 -26.12
N GLN A 28 -60.90 -38.34 -25.50
CA GLN A 28 -60.07 -38.57 -24.32
C GLN A 28 -58.57 -38.46 -24.63
N GLU A 29 -58.12 -38.98 -25.76
CA GLU A 29 -56.73 -38.84 -26.22
C GLU A 29 -56.40 -37.38 -26.54
N ILE A 30 -57.27 -36.65 -27.24
CA ILE A 30 -57.12 -35.21 -27.50
C ILE A 30 -57.03 -34.42 -26.19
N ALA A 31 -57.91 -34.69 -25.22
CA ALA A 31 -57.87 -34.05 -23.91
C ALA A 31 -56.56 -34.34 -23.14
N THR A 32 -56.01 -35.55 -23.31
CA THR A 32 -54.74 -35.93 -22.70
C THR A 32 -53.55 -35.25 -23.37
N VAL A 33 -53.57 -35.12 -24.69
CA VAL A 33 -52.57 -34.34 -25.45
C VAL A 33 -52.64 -32.87 -25.07
N GLY A 34 -53.83 -32.28 -24.95
CA GLY A 34 -54.04 -30.90 -24.51
C GLY A 34 -53.40 -30.60 -23.15
N ARG A 35 -53.65 -31.46 -22.15
CA ARG A 35 -53.01 -31.34 -20.82
C ARG A 35 -51.49 -31.44 -20.88
N ARG A 36 -50.95 -32.32 -21.73
CA ARG A 36 -49.50 -32.44 -21.92
C ARG A 36 -48.91 -31.19 -22.58
N LEU A 37 -49.62 -30.59 -23.53
CA LEU A 37 -49.22 -29.36 -24.21
C LEU A 37 -49.18 -28.18 -23.23
N GLU A 38 -50.22 -28.02 -22.41
CA GLU A 38 -50.25 -27.00 -21.35
C GLU A 38 -49.09 -27.17 -20.35
N ALA A 39 -48.80 -28.42 -19.97
CA ALA A 39 -47.66 -28.72 -19.09
C ALA A 39 -46.31 -28.41 -19.75
N THR A 40 -46.16 -28.64 -21.06
CA THR A 40 -44.93 -28.25 -21.78
C THR A 40 -44.81 -26.73 -21.93
N ASP A 41 -45.91 -26.02 -22.19
CA ASP A 41 -45.92 -24.56 -22.29
C ASP A 41 -45.53 -23.92 -20.96
N SER A 42 -46.03 -24.45 -19.84
CA SER A 42 -45.61 -24.02 -18.50
C SER A 42 -44.10 -24.19 -18.31
N LYS A 43 -43.54 -25.36 -18.65
CA LYS A 43 -42.09 -25.61 -18.53
C LYS A 43 -41.25 -24.71 -19.45
N ILE A 44 -41.74 -24.42 -20.65
CA ILE A 44 -41.07 -23.50 -21.59
C ILE A 44 -41.08 -22.09 -21.00
N SER A 45 -42.18 -21.67 -20.38
CA SER A 45 -42.26 -20.38 -19.67
C SER A 45 -41.24 -20.31 -18.54
N ASP A 46 -41.18 -21.34 -17.68
CA ASP A 46 -40.21 -21.43 -16.57
C ASP A 46 -38.76 -21.38 -17.08
N LEU A 47 -38.45 -22.14 -18.15
CA LEU A 47 -37.13 -22.12 -18.78
C LEU A 47 -36.78 -20.76 -19.38
N THR A 48 -37.78 -20.05 -19.91
CA THR A 48 -37.58 -18.70 -20.45
C THR A 48 -37.20 -17.73 -19.34
N VAL A 49 -37.87 -17.81 -18.18
CA VAL A 49 -37.54 -17.01 -16.98
C VAL A 49 -36.15 -17.36 -16.45
N ALA A 50 -35.82 -18.65 -16.35
CA ALA A 50 -34.47 -19.06 -15.93
C ALA A 50 -33.39 -18.56 -16.90
N SER A 51 -33.66 -18.60 -18.22
CA SER A 51 -32.74 -18.10 -19.26
C SER A 51 -32.52 -16.59 -19.20
N THR A 52 -33.55 -15.80 -18.87
CA THR A 52 -33.40 -14.35 -18.70
C THR A 52 -32.63 -14.02 -17.42
N SER A 53 -32.86 -14.75 -16.32
CA SER A 53 -32.09 -14.62 -15.08
C SER A 53 -30.61 -14.91 -15.30
N ILE A 54 -30.26 -16.04 -15.94
CA ILE A 54 -28.87 -16.39 -16.23
C ILE A 54 -28.20 -15.34 -17.12
N ARG A 55 -28.93 -14.76 -18.08
CA ARG A 55 -28.41 -13.67 -18.91
C ARG A 55 -28.10 -12.41 -18.09
N ALA A 56 -28.94 -12.08 -17.12
CA ALA A 56 -28.70 -10.96 -16.22
C ALA A 56 -27.46 -11.21 -15.35
N ASP A 57 -27.33 -12.42 -14.78
CA ASP A 57 -26.16 -12.80 -13.97
C ASP A 57 -24.86 -12.75 -14.78
N ILE A 58 -24.87 -13.27 -16.02
CA ILE A 58 -23.72 -13.19 -16.93
C ILE A 58 -23.34 -11.74 -17.24
N ALA A 59 -24.33 -10.86 -17.43
CA ALA A 59 -24.06 -9.44 -17.65
C ALA A 59 -23.40 -8.81 -16.43
N GLY A 60 -23.91 -9.09 -15.22
CA GLY A 60 -23.30 -8.63 -13.97
C GLY A 60 -21.89 -9.17 -13.78
N PHE A 61 -21.65 -10.46 -14.03
CA PHE A 61 -20.30 -11.02 -13.95
C PHE A 61 -19.33 -10.38 -14.93
N ARG A 62 -19.75 -10.09 -16.17
CA ARG A 62 -18.91 -9.37 -17.14
C ARG A 62 -18.50 -8.00 -16.62
N GLU A 63 -19.42 -7.23 -16.03
CA GLU A 63 -19.12 -5.93 -15.44
C GLU A 63 -18.10 -6.05 -14.30
N THR A 64 -18.30 -7.01 -13.39
CA THR A 64 -17.34 -7.24 -12.30
C THR A 64 -15.96 -7.66 -12.79
N VAL A 65 -15.89 -8.48 -13.84
CA VAL A 65 -14.63 -8.91 -14.46
C VAL A 65 -13.92 -7.69 -15.06
N THR A 66 -14.66 -6.81 -15.75
CA THR A 66 -14.05 -5.58 -16.32
C THR A 66 -13.53 -4.62 -15.25
N ASP A 67 -14.24 -4.46 -14.12
CA ASP A 67 -13.75 -3.66 -12.99
C ASP A 67 -12.47 -4.27 -12.38
N LEU A 68 -12.46 -5.59 -12.18
CA LEU A 68 -11.31 -6.30 -11.65
C LEU A 68 -10.10 -6.19 -12.58
N ASP A 69 -10.29 -6.28 -13.90
CA ASP A 69 -9.20 -6.16 -14.88
C ASP A 69 -8.57 -4.76 -14.86
N GLN A 70 -9.40 -3.71 -14.74
CA GLN A 70 -8.92 -2.33 -14.60
C GLN A 70 -8.13 -2.11 -13.31
N ARG A 71 -8.65 -2.64 -12.19
CA ARG A 71 -7.98 -2.57 -10.89
C ARG A 71 -6.68 -3.38 -10.89
N LEU A 72 -6.67 -4.55 -11.53
CA LEU A 72 -5.47 -5.38 -11.67
C LEU A 72 -4.41 -4.64 -12.48
N THR A 73 -4.76 -4.07 -13.63
CA THR A 73 -3.84 -3.26 -14.46
C THR A 73 -3.22 -2.13 -13.63
N THR A 74 -4.03 -1.42 -12.83
CA THR A 74 -3.53 -0.34 -11.96
C THR A 74 -2.55 -0.85 -10.91
N VAL A 75 -2.83 -2.01 -10.30
CA VAL A 75 -1.94 -2.63 -9.30
C VAL A 75 -0.66 -3.10 -9.95
N GLU A 76 -0.73 -3.70 -11.14
CA GLU A 76 0.45 -4.13 -11.90
C GLU A 76 1.36 -2.95 -12.23
N ASP A 77 0.80 -1.83 -12.70
CA ASP A 77 1.56 -0.61 -12.96
C ASP A 77 2.26 -0.08 -11.70
N GLN A 78 1.58 -0.10 -10.55
CA GLN A 78 2.17 0.29 -9.26
C GLN A 78 3.30 -0.66 -8.86
N VAL A 79 3.11 -1.97 -9.03
CA VAL A 79 4.12 -2.98 -8.71
C VAL A 79 5.37 -2.80 -9.58
N VAL A 80 5.19 -2.51 -10.87
CA VAL A 80 6.29 -2.22 -11.79
C VAL A 80 7.03 -0.94 -11.41
N ALA A 81 6.34 0.05 -10.84
CA ALA A 81 6.95 1.31 -10.39
C ALA A 81 7.71 1.20 -9.05
N LEU A 82 7.36 0.24 -8.18
CA LEU A 82 7.96 0.11 -6.83
C LEU A 82 9.50 0.06 -6.83
N PRO A 83 10.19 -0.73 -7.69
CA PRO A 83 11.66 -0.77 -7.70
C PRO A 83 12.31 0.59 -8.01
N ASN A 84 11.66 1.41 -8.85
CA ASN A 84 12.15 2.74 -9.18
C ASN A 84 12.04 3.68 -7.97
N HIS A 85 10.91 3.64 -7.25
CA HIS A 85 10.74 4.41 -6.02
C HIS A 85 11.72 3.97 -4.93
N GLU A 86 11.98 2.67 -4.79
CA GLU A 86 12.99 2.19 -3.85
C GLU A 86 14.40 2.66 -4.22
N ALA A 87 14.75 2.67 -5.51
CA ALA A 87 16.03 3.17 -5.99
C ALA A 87 16.18 4.68 -5.71
N GLU A 88 15.13 5.45 -5.94
CA GLU A 88 15.06 6.87 -5.63
C GLU A 88 15.22 7.12 -4.13
N LEU A 89 14.50 6.36 -3.28
CA LEU A 89 14.64 6.44 -1.83
C LEU A 89 16.05 6.09 -1.35
N ARG A 90 16.69 5.06 -1.93
CA ARG A 90 18.08 4.72 -1.62
C ARG A 90 19.03 5.86 -1.99
N SER A 91 18.86 6.42 -3.19
CA SER A 91 19.65 7.56 -3.66
C SER A 91 19.48 8.78 -2.75
N LEU A 92 18.23 9.10 -2.39
CA LEU A 92 17.94 10.23 -1.52
C LEU A 92 18.50 10.03 -0.11
N ARG A 93 18.40 8.82 0.45
CA ARG A 93 19.03 8.47 1.73
C ARG A 93 20.55 8.63 1.69
N ALA A 94 21.19 8.13 0.64
CA ALA A 94 22.63 8.30 0.46
C ALA A 94 23.02 9.79 0.37
N LYS A 95 22.22 10.59 -0.33
CA LYS A 95 22.42 12.04 -0.43
C LYS A 95 22.25 12.74 0.93
N VAL A 96 21.25 12.36 1.72
CA VAL A 96 21.05 12.90 3.08
C VAL A 96 22.25 12.56 3.97
N ILE A 97 22.73 11.31 3.93
CA ILE A 97 23.92 10.89 4.69
C ILE A 97 25.15 11.72 4.28
N ASP A 98 25.42 11.87 2.97
CA ASP A 98 26.56 12.68 2.52
C ASP A 98 26.44 14.16 2.96
N LEU A 99 25.24 14.74 2.91
CA LEU A 99 24.99 16.10 3.36
C LEU A 99 25.18 16.24 4.88
N GLU A 100 24.69 15.29 5.67
CA GLU A 100 24.89 15.25 7.12
C GLU A 100 26.37 15.10 7.48
N ASP A 101 27.06 14.16 6.83
CA ASP A 101 28.51 13.95 7.00
C ASP A 101 29.28 15.21 6.63
N ARG A 102 28.93 15.86 5.52
CA ARG A 102 29.52 17.14 5.10
C ARG A 102 29.29 18.26 6.09
N SER A 103 28.08 18.34 6.64
CA SER A 103 27.75 19.34 7.64
C SER A 103 28.41 19.08 9.00
N ARG A 104 28.75 17.83 9.31
CA ARG A 104 29.35 17.42 10.60
C ARG A 104 30.87 17.23 10.53
N ARG A 105 31.48 17.28 9.34
CA ARG A 105 32.91 17.07 9.11
C ARG A 105 33.81 17.97 9.96
N ASP A 106 33.35 19.19 10.26
CA ASP A 106 34.10 20.17 11.06
C ASP A 106 33.75 20.12 12.56
N ASN A 107 32.91 19.15 12.98
CA ASN A 107 32.47 19.00 14.37
C ASN A 107 33.22 17.88 15.08
N ILE A 108 33.65 18.14 16.31
CA ILE A 108 34.08 17.10 17.26
C ILE A 108 33.12 17.04 18.44
N ARG A 109 32.74 15.83 18.85
CA ARG A 109 31.97 15.56 20.06
C ARG A 109 32.90 15.05 21.16
N LEU A 110 32.91 15.71 22.31
CA LEU A 110 33.64 15.27 23.50
C LEU A 110 32.67 14.74 24.55
N PHE A 111 32.99 13.58 25.13
CA PHE A 111 32.21 12.91 26.15
C PHE A 111 33.01 12.80 27.46
N GLY A 112 32.32 12.65 28.59
CA GLY A 112 32.95 12.37 29.90
C GLY A 112 33.52 13.60 30.63
N ILE A 113 33.37 14.80 30.10
CA ILE A 113 33.78 16.04 30.78
C ILE A 113 32.73 16.38 31.84
N ALA A 114 33.07 16.35 33.13
CA ALA A 114 32.14 16.67 34.21
C ALA A 114 31.48 18.06 34.01
N GLU A 115 30.22 18.22 34.40
CA GLU A 115 29.56 19.53 34.36
C GLU A 115 30.30 20.50 35.30
N CYS A 116 30.31 21.80 34.97
CA CYS A 116 31.00 22.87 35.70
C CYS A 116 32.55 22.85 35.68
N LYS A 117 33.21 21.83 35.13
CA LYS A 117 34.68 21.84 34.97
C LYS A 117 35.18 22.89 33.97
N GLU A 118 34.34 23.27 33.01
CA GLU A 118 34.69 24.26 31.98
C GLU A 118 34.74 25.69 32.52
N GLY A 119 34.14 25.94 33.70
CA GLY A 119 33.94 27.29 34.22
C GLY A 119 32.88 28.05 33.43
N SER A 120 33.17 29.30 33.06
CA SER A 120 32.23 30.18 32.35
C SER A 120 32.32 30.10 30.83
N ASP A 121 33.44 29.61 30.27
CA ASP A 121 33.67 29.58 28.83
C ASP A 121 34.23 28.22 28.35
N ASN A 122 33.40 27.53 27.57
CA ASN A 122 33.75 26.23 27.00
C ASN A 122 34.84 26.34 25.93
N GLU A 123 34.93 27.48 25.24
CA GLU A 123 35.90 27.65 24.15
C GLU A 123 37.32 27.72 24.70
N THR A 124 37.56 28.61 25.68
CA THR A 124 38.86 28.73 26.35
C THR A 124 39.26 27.42 27.03
N PHE A 125 38.30 26.72 27.65
CA PHE A 125 38.55 25.41 28.24
C PHE A 125 39.06 24.39 27.20
N LEU A 126 38.41 24.28 26.03
CA LEU A 126 38.85 23.35 24.99
C LEU A 126 40.18 23.73 24.34
N LYS A 127 40.49 25.03 24.21
CA LYS A 127 41.79 25.50 23.71
C LYS A 127 42.97 25.02 24.57
N ASN A 128 42.75 24.87 25.87
CA ASN A 128 43.76 24.35 26.81
C ASN A 128 43.75 22.82 26.88
N LEU A 129 42.55 22.21 26.91
CA LEU A 129 42.39 20.78 27.09
C LEU A 129 42.85 19.96 25.87
N LEU A 130 42.55 20.41 24.64
CA LEU A 130 42.87 19.63 23.45
C LEU A 130 44.37 19.43 23.25
N PRO A 131 45.23 20.48 23.31
CA PRO A 131 46.68 20.29 23.25
C PRO A 131 47.21 19.34 24.34
N GLU A 132 46.69 19.45 25.56
CA GLU A 132 47.06 18.58 26.69
C GLU A 132 46.69 17.12 26.42
N LEU A 133 45.49 16.86 25.89
CA LEU A 133 45.01 15.50 25.61
C LEU A 133 45.67 14.86 24.39
N THR A 134 45.92 15.64 23.33
CA THR A 134 46.46 15.10 22.07
C THR A 134 47.98 15.15 22.00
N GLY A 135 48.64 15.93 22.87
CA GLY A 135 50.08 16.19 22.79
C GLY A 135 50.49 16.91 21.50
N LEU A 136 49.55 17.63 20.88
CA LEU A 136 49.76 18.35 19.63
C LEU A 136 49.97 19.83 19.93
N ASP A 137 50.95 20.42 19.28
CA ASP A 137 51.11 21.87 19.22
C ASP A 137 50.36 22.40 17.98
N PHE A 138 49.24 23.07 18.21
CA PHE A 138 48.41 23.62 17.14
C PHE A 138 48.94 24.99 16.72
N SER A 139 49.61 25.04 15.56
CA SER A 139 50.02 26.28 14.90
C SER A 139 49.39 26.36 13.50
N PRO A 140 48.51 27.32 13.23
CA PRO A 140 47.99 28.39 14.10
C PRO A 140 47.12 27.88 15.26
N PRO A 141 46.85 28.73 16.28
CA PRO A 141 46.04 28.37 17.45
C PRO A 141 44.69 27.76 17.08
N LEU A 142 44.12 26.97 17.99
CA LEU A 142 42.78 26.42 17.82
C LEU A 142 41.75 27.55 17.73
N GLU A 143 40.97 27.53 16.65
CA GLU A 143 39.89 28.47 16.40
C GLU A 143 38.58 27.70 16.22
N PHE A 144 37.57 28.08 16.97
CA PHE A 144 36.25 27.48 16.90
C PHE A 144 35.25 28.49 16.35
N GLN A 145 34.31 28.03 15.54
CA GLN A 145 33.15 28.83 15.18
C GLN A 145 32.11 28.81 16.31
N ARG A 146 31.97 27.68 17.01
CA ARG A 146 31.01 27.51 18.10
C ARG A 146 31.39 26.34 19.00
N VAL A 147 31.31 26.54 20.32
CA VAL A 147 31.48 25.48 21.32
C VAL A 147 30.32 25.52 22.31
N HIS A 148 29.62 24.39 22.50
CA HIS A 148 28.52 24.31 23.46
C HIS A 148 28.21 22.86 23.88
N ARG A 149 27.60 22.71 25.06
CA ARG A 149 26.99 21.45 25.52
C ARG A 149 25.70 21.17 24.77
N ILE A 150 25.47 19.91 24.41
CA ILE A 150 24.25 19.47 23.74
C ILE A 150 23.44 18.54 24.63
N GLY A 151 22.11 18.73 24.61
CA GLY A 151 21.15 17.92 25.34
C GLY A 151 20.44 18.69 26.46
N PRO A 152 19.34 18.13 26.98
CA PRO A 152 18.58 18.74 28.06
C PRO A 152 19.44 18.86 29.31
N LEU A 153 19.33 19.99 30.01
CA LEU A 153 20.03 20.24 31.27
C LEU A 153 19.70 19.11 32.25
N HIS A 154 20.70 18.28 32.58
CA HIS A 154 20.57 17.27 33.62
C HIS A 154 20.99 17.89 34.95
N ASN A 155 20.46 17.35 36.05
CA ASN A 155 20.96 17.69 37.38
C ASN A 155 22.45 17.36 37.44
N VAL A 156 23.24 18.21 38.11
CA VAL A 156 24.72 18.13 38.22
C VAL A 156 25.21 16.74 38.69
N THR A 157 24.34 15.99 39.36
CA THR A 157 24.50 14.61 39.87
C THR A 157 24.20 13.49 38.85
N SER A 158 23.95 13.80 37.59
CA SER A 158 23.75 12.79 36.55
C SER A 158 25.01 11.97 36.32
N ASP A 159 24.90 10.63 36.32
CA ASP A 159 25.98 9.71 35.95
C ASP A 159 26.50 9.92 34.52
N LYS A 160 25.79 10.69 33.70
CA LYS A 160 26.15 10.98 32.30
C LYS A 160 26.22 12.50 32.06
N PRO A 161 27.43 13.09 32.05
CA PRO A 161 27.59 14.50 31.68
C PRO A 161 27.24 14.72 30.21
N ARG A 162 26.67 15.89 29.88
CA ARG A 162 26.29 16.23 28.50
C ARG A 162 27.49 16.31 27.57
N PRO A 163 27.43 15.82 26.32
CA PRO A 163 28.54 16.00 25.39
C PRO A 163 28.75 17.48 25.04
N ILE A 164 30.01 17.86 24.84
CA ILE A 164 30.37 19.15 24.22
C ILE A 164 30.51 18.92 22.72
N ILE A 165 29.92 19.80 21.91
CA ILE A 165 30.24 19.90 20.49
C ILE A 165 31.07 21.13 20.24
N ALA A 166 32.21 20.92 19.59
CA ALA A 166 33.09 21.97 19.10
C ALA A 166 33.08 21.96 17.57
N TYR A 167 32.65 23.08 16.97
CA TYR A 167 32.75 23.35 15.54
C TYR A 167 34.08 24.08 15.29
N PHE A 168 34.99 23.47 14.55
CA PHE A 168 36.29 24.04 14.23
C PHE A 168 36.20 24.96 13.02
N LEU A 169 36.98 26.04 13.01
CA LEU A 169 37.07 26.91 11.84
C LEU A 169 37.94 26.28 10.72
N ARG A 170 38.93 25.47 11.10
CA ARG A 170 39.88 24.83 10.18
C ARG A 170 39.70 23.30 10.20
N HIS A 171 39.27 22.74 9.06
CA HIS A 171 39.04 21.30 8.92
C HIS A 171 40.30 20.44 9.19
N GLU A 172 41.50 20.96 8.91
CA GLU A 172 42.76 20.27 9.13
C GLU A 172 43.00 19.98 10.62
N GLN A 173 42.64 20.93 11.49
CA GLN A 173 42.76 20.80 12.94
C GLN A 173 41.84 19.68 13.47
N VAL A 174 40.66 19.49 12.86
CA VAL A 174 39.76 18.37 13.19
C VAL A 174 40.42 17.04 12.86
N ARG A 175 40.98 16.89 11.65
CA ARG A 175 41.63 15.65 11.23
C ARG A 175 42.84 15.32 12.11
N GLN A 176 43.66 16.32 12.44
CA GLN A 176 44.80 16.16 13.35
C GLN A 176 44.35 15.71 14.75
N THR A 177 43.34 16.38 15.31
CA THR A 177 42.78 16.06 16.64
C THR A 177 42.23 14.63 16.68
N ILE A 178 41.43 14.24 15.68
CA ILE A 178 40.86 12.87 15.59
C ILE A 178 41.97 11.83 15.40
N SER A 179 42.96 12.12 14.56
CA SER A 179 44.08 11.21 14.31
C SER A 179 44.92 10.99 15.57
N ALA A 180 45.23 12.06 16.31
CA ALA A 180 45.97 11.98 17.56
C ALA A 180 45.16 11.30 18.66
N ALA A 181 43.86 11.57 18.78
CA ALA A 181 43.02 10.86 19.74
C ALA A 181 42.96 9.35 19.48
N LYS A 182 42.90 8.94 18.19
CA LYS A 182 42.96 7.54 17.80
C LYS A 182 44.28 6.88 18.16
N SER A 183 45.41 7.58 18.02
CA SER A 183 46.72 7.02 18.40
C SER A 183 46.90 6.94 19.93
N GLN A 184 46.31 7.87 20.67
CA GLN A 184 46.35 7.89 22.14
C GLN A 184 45.34 6.92 22.80
N GLY A 185 44.50 6.23 22.02
CA GLY A 185 43.47 5.32 22.55
C GLY A 185 42.29 6.03 23.22
N THR A 186 42.22 7.35 23.13
CA THR A 186 41.10 8.16 23.62
C THR A 186 40.00 8.10 22.58
N PHE A 187 38.99 7.26 22.79
CA PHE A 187 37.87 7.04 21.87
C PHE A 187 37.03 8.32 21.68
N LEU A 188 37.49 9.23 20.83
CA LEU A 188 36.66 10.25 20.20
C LEU A 188 35.83 9.55 19.14
N SER A 189 34.62 9.14 19.52
CA SER A 189 33.60 8.67 18.58
C SER A 189 33.31 9.81 17.60
N SER A 190 33.83 9.69 16.38
CA SER A 190 33.29 10.40 15.24
C SER A 190 31.84 9.93 15.11
N GLY A 191 30.91 10.85 15.32
CA GLY A 191 29.48 10.55 15.35
C GLY A 191 29.07 9.79 14.09
N SER A 192 28.42 8.65 14.31
CA SER A 192 27.53 8.01 13.33
C SER A 192 26.30 8.89 13.07
#